data_AF-A0A948KM97-F1
#
_entry.id   AF-A0A948KM97-F1
#
_cell.length_a   1.000
_cell.length_b   1.000
_cell.length_c   1.000
_cell.angle_alpha   90.00
_cell.angle_beta   90.00
_cell.angle_gamma   90.00
#
_symmetry.space_group_name_H-M   'P 1'
#
loop_
_entity.id
_entity.type
_entity.pdbx_description
1 polymer ?
#
loop_
_entity_poly.entity_id
_entity_poly.type
_entity_poly.pdbx_seq_one_letter_code
_entity_poly.pdbx_strand_id
1 'polypeptide(L)'
;AFQRVFEKILIRWVTGRYRKPGIVTWEAFRERVNDGLKRIISENGRGKTIVIFTSGGPISAVIQTALGLSDENALRVAWQIANSSVTKFVYDGERLTLAAFNETAHLTLKKDPALVTYR
;
A
#
# COMPACT_ATOMS: atom_id res chain seq x y z
N ALA A 1 -8.51 21.75 6.86
CA ALA A 1 -8.08 22.42 5.60
C ALA A 1 -7.08 21.58 4.81
N PHE A 2 -5.99 21.10 5.44
CA PHE A 2 -4.93 20.31 4.79
C PHE A 2 -5.43 19.07 4.02
N GLN A 3 -6.17 18.17 4.66
CA GLN A 3 -6.60 16.90 4.04
C GLN A 3 -7.32 17.09 2.69
N ARG A 4 -8.26 18.04 2.62
CA ARG A 4 -9.01 18.34 1.39
C ARG A 4 -8.11 18.83 0.24
N VAL A 5 -7.02 19.53 0.56
CA VAL A 5 -6.04 19.98 -0.44
C VAL A 5 -5.12 18.83 -0.83
N PHE A 6 -4.65 18.08 0.16
CA PHE A 6 -3.77 16.92 -0.03
C PHE A 6 -4.41 15.85 -0.91
N GLU A 7 -5.67 15.50 -0.67
CA GLU A 7 -6.43 14.55 -1.51
C GLU A 7 -6.51 15.01 -2.97
N LYS A 8 -6.79 16.29 -3.21
CA LYS A 8 -6.82 16.86 -4.57
C LYS A 8 -5.46 16.78 -5.26
N ILE A 9 -4.37 17.02 -4.53
CA ILE A 9 -3.00 16.90 -5.05
C ILE A 9 -2.69 15.44 -5.38
N LEU A 10 -3.01 14.51 -4.48
CA LEU A 10 -2.78 13.09 -4.71
C LEU A 10 -3.59 12.54 -5.88
N ILE A 11 -4.84 12.95 -6.06
CA ILE A 11 -5.63 12.57 -7.25
C ILE A 11 -4.95 13.07 -8.53
N ARG A 12 -4.47 14.32 -8.55
CA ARG A 12 -3.74 14.87 -9.71
C ARG A 12 -2.44 14.11 -10.00
N TRP A 13 -1.75 13.69 -8.95
CA TRP A 13 -0.51 12.92 -9.05
C TRP A 13 -0.76 11.50 -9.57
N VAL A 14 -1.71 10.79 -8.97
CA VAL A 14 -2.09 9.40 -9.29
C VAL A 14 -2.67 9.26 -10.68
N THR A 15 -3.46 10.23 -11.14
CA THR A 15 -4.04 10.21 -12.49
C THR A 15 -3.04 10.54 -13.59
N GLY A 16 -1.81 10.95 -13.26
CA GLY A 16 -0.78 11.34 -14.22
C GLY A 16 -1.09 12.61 -15.04
N ARG A 17 -2.26 13.24 -14.83
CA ARG A 17 -2.72 14.42 -15.61
C ARG A 17 -1.85 15.65 -15.41
N TYR A 18 -1.09 15.72 -14.31
CA TYR A 18 -0.26 16.86 -13.94
C TYR A 18 1.14 16.41 -13.56
N ARG A 19 1.98 16.15 -14.57
CA ARG A 19 3.39 15.84 -14.38
C ARG A 19 4.19 17.13 -14.17
N LYS A 20 5.05 17.14 -13.15
CA LYS A 20 5.96 18.25 -12.86
C LYS A 20 7.40 17.71 -12.87
N PRO A 21 8.33 18.31 -13.62
CA PRO A 21 9.75 17.95 -13.56
C PRO A 21 10.27 17.95 -12.12
N GLY A 22 11.05 16.94 -11.77
CA GLY A 22 11.60 16.75 -10.41
C GLY A 22 10.65 16.06 -9.41
N ILE A 23 9.39 15.79 -9.78
CA ILE A 23 8.48 14.98 -8.96
C ILE A 23 8.39 13.56 -9.55
N VAL A 24 8.64 12.56 -8.72
CA VAL A 24 8.48 11.14 -9.09
C VAL A 24 7.02 10.91 -9.52
N THR A 25 6.79 10.25 -10.66
CA THR A 25 5.42 9.97 -11.10
C THR A 25 4.81 8.81 -10.32
N TRP A 26 3.49 8.67 -10.35
CA TRP A 26 2.81 7.53 -9.73
C TRP A 26 3.26 6.20 -10.31
N GLU A 27 3.44 6.13 -11.63
CA GLU A 27 3.90 4.94 -12.33
C GLU A 27 5.32 4.54 -11.87
N ALA A 28 6.25 5.49 -11.83
CA ALA A 28 7.61 5.25 -11.35
C ALA A 28 7.65 4.86 -9.86
N PHE A 29 6.75 5.43 -9.05
CA PHE A 29 6.61 5.04 -7.65
C PHE A 29 6.15 3.58 -7.52
N ARG A 30 5.10 3.20 -8.25
CA ARG A 30 4.56 1.83 -8.23
C ARG A 30 5.55 0.81 -8.76
N GLU A 31 6.23 1.12 -9.86
CA GLU A 31 7.25 0.25 -10.44
C GLU A 31 8.33 -0.06 -9.40
N ARG A 32 8.87 0.98 -8.76
CA ARG A 32 9.88 0.83 -7.69
C ARG A 32 9.39 -0.02 -6.52
N VAL A 33 8.13 0.12 -6.11
CA VAL A 33 7.53 -0.71 -5.04
C VAL A 33 7.43 -2.17 -5.47
N ASN A 34 6.88 -2.43 -6.66
CA ASN A 34 6.69 -3.78 -7.17
C ASN A 34 8.03 -4.49 -7.42
N ASP A 35 9.05 -3.78 -7.91
CA ASP A 35 10.38 -4.33 -8.12
C ASP A 35 11.08 -4.67 -6.80
N GLY A 36 10.89 -3.83 -5.78
CA GLY A 36 11.34 -4.15 -4.42
C GLY A 36 10.70 -5.43 -3.88
N LEU A 37 9.39 -5.58 -4.07
CA LEU A 37 8.67 -6.78 -3.65
C LEU A 37 9.13 -8.04 -4.41
N LYS A 38 9.27 -7.95 -5.74
CA LYS A 38 9.79 -9.05 -6.57
C LYS A 38 11.17 -9.50 -6.10
N ARG A 39 12.05 -8.55 -5.77
CA ARG A 39 13.39 -8.85 -5.24
C ARG A 39 13.32 -9.60 -3.91
N ILE A 40 12.51 -9.12 -2.98
CA ILE A 40 12.29 -9.78 -1.67
C ILE A 40 11.80 -11.21 -1.85
N ILE A 41 10.81 -11.43 -2.73
CA ILE A 41 10.29 -12.77 -3.03
C ILE A 41 11.38 -13.66 -3.64
N SER A 42 12.12 -13.14 -4.61
CA SER A 42 13.20 -13.87 -5.30
C SER A 42 14.33 -14.29 -4.36
N GLU A 43 14.73 -13.40 -3.44
CA GLU A 43 15.82 -13.66 -2.48
C GLU A 43 15.46 -14.72 -1.43
N ASN A 44 14.18 -14.86 -1.09
CA ASN A 44 13.71 -15.76 -0.04
C ASN A 44 13.16 -17.09 -0.57
N GLY A 45 12.71 -17.13 -1.83
CA GLY A 45 12.09 -18.30 -2.43
C GLY A 45 10.71 -18.63 -1.84
N ARG A 46 10.22 -19.85 -2.12
CA ARG A 46 8.87 -20.32 -1.74
C ARG A 46 8.78 -20.71 -0.27
N GLY A 47 7.56 -20.63 0.29
CA GLY A 47 7.22 -21.17 1.61
C GLY A 47 7.82 -20.39 2.79
N LYS A 48 8.35 -19.19 2.56
CA LYS A 48 8.85 -18.32 3.63
C LYS A 48 7.78 -17.33 4.07
N THR A 49 7.83 -17.00 5.35
CA THR A 49 7.04 -15.89 5.91
C THR A 49 7.96 -14.69 6.05
N ILE A 50 7.60 -13.58 5.41
CA ILE A 50 8.39 -12.35 5.35
C ILE A 50 7.56 -11.23 5.96
N VAL A 51 8.15 -10.46 6.87
CA VAL A 51 7.52 -9.28 7.48
C VAL A 51 8.17 -8.03 6.90
N ILE A 52 7.34 -7.12 6.37
CA ILE A 52 7.79 -5.87 5.76
C ILE A 52 7.15 -4.71 6.54
N PHE A 53 7.98 -3.82 7.08
CA PHE A 53 7.55 -2.59 7.74
C PHE A 53 7.56 -1.45 6.73
N THR A 54 6.39 -0.89 6.44
CA THR A 54 6.21 0.13 5.40
C THR A 54 5.01 1.04 5.68
N SER A 55 4.65 1.89 4.73
CA SER A 55 3.54 2.84 4.83
C SER A 55 2.36 2.52 3.90
N GLY A 56 1.26 3.25 4.03
CA GLY A 56 0.04 3.01 3.26
C GLY A 56 0.20 3.13 1.74
N GLY A 57 1.12 3.98 1.25
CA GLY A 57 1.37 4.14 -0.18
C GLY A 57 1.95 2.89 -0.85
N PRO A 58 3.07 2.32 -0.35
CA PRO A 58 3.57 1.05 -0.85
C PRO A 58 2.58 -0.10 -0.68
N ILE A 59 1.87 -0.19 0.46
CA ILE A 59 0.84 -1.22 0.67
C ILE A 59 -0.24 -1.12 -0.41
N SER A 60 -0.76 0.08 -0.68
CA SER A 60 -1.81 0.26 -1.67
C SER A 60 -1.33 -0.01 -3.10
N ALA A 61 -0.07 0.30 -3.43
CA ALA A 61 0.53 -0.06 -4.71
C ALA A 61 0.64 -1.57 -4.91
N VAL A 62 0.95 -2.33 -3.85
CA VAL A 62 0.98 -3.80 -3.91
C VAL A 62 -0.43 -4.39 -4.02
N ILE A 63 -1.40 -3.85 -3.27
CA ILE A 63 -2.82 -4.24 -3.38
C ILE A 63 -3.33 -3.98 -4.80
N GLN A 64 -2.95 -2.84 -5.38
CA GLN A 64 -3.31 -2.50 -6.74
C GLN A 64 -2.85 -3.57 -7.73
N THR A 65 -1.59 -3.99 -7.66
CA THR A 65 -1.05 -5.06 -8.50
C THR A 65 -1.78 -6.38 -8.27
N ALA A 66 -2.01 -6.74 -7.00
CA ALA A 66 -2.62 -8.02 -6.64
C ALA A 66 -4.10 -8.13 -7.09
N LEU A 67 -4.84 -7.02 -7.10
CA LEU A 67 -6.27 -6.99 -7.42
C LEU A 67 -6.62 -6.34 -8.76
N GLY A 68 -5.63 -5.87 -9.52
CA GLY A 68 -5.84 -5.16 -10.79
C GLY A 68 -6.62 -3.85 -10.64
N LEU A 69 -6.40 -3.09 -9.56
CA LEU A 69 -7.15 -1.87 -9.31
C LEU A 69 -6.71 -0.73 -10.25
N SER A 70 -7.62 0.20 -10.53
CA SER A 70 -7.27 1.49 -11.12
C SER A 70 -6.39 2.30 -10.15
N ASP A 71 -5.62 3.24 -10.70
CA ASP A 71 -4.77 4.15 -9.93
C ASP A 71 -5.57 4.92 -8.86
N GLU A 72 -6.76 5.41 -9.22
CA GLU A 72 -7.66 6.11 -8.31
C GLU A 72 -8.17 5.21 -7.17
N ASN A 73 -8.46 3.94 -7.45
CA ASN A 73 -8.90 3.00 -6.42
C ASN A 73 -7.74 2.61 -5.49
N ALA A 74 -6.51 2.52 -5.99
CA ALA A 74 -5.33 2.33 -5.16
C ALA A 74 -5.13 3.48 -4.16
N LEU A 75 -5.40 4.71 -4.59
CA LEU A 75 -5.36 5.88 -3.69
C LEU A 75 -6.43 5.78 -2.58
N ARG A 76 -7.66 5.37 -2.93
CA ARG A 76 -8.74 5.18 -1.94
C ARG A 76 -8.40 4.11 -0.91
N VAL A 77 -7.74 3.03 -1.34
CA VAL A 77 -7.23 1.98 -0.43
C VAL A 77 -6.23 2.58 0.57
N ALA A 78 -5.30 3.42 0.10
CA ALA A 78 -4.29 4.03 0.96
C ALA A 78 -4.91 4.84 2.12
N TRP A 79 -6.03 5.53 1.88
CA TRP A 79 -6.73 6.32 2.90
C TRP A 79 -7.39 5.49 4.01
N GLN A 80 -7.62 4.19 3.76
CA GLN A 80 -8.25 3.32 4.75
C GLN A 80 -7.24 2.63 5.67
N ILE A 81 -5.94 2.71 5.36
CA ILE A 81 -4.90 1.98 6.11
C ILE A 81 -4.68 2.65 7.45
N ALA A 82 -5.00 1.93 8.53
CA ALA A 82 -4.71 2.35 9.88
C ALA A 82 -3.22 2.19 10.20
N ASN A 83 -2.71 3.04 11.08
CA ASN A 83 -1.36 2.91 11.62
C ASN A 83 -1.23 1.57 12.36
N SER A 84 -0.06 0.95 12.19
CA SER A 84 0.26 -0.40 12.67
C SER A 84 -0.69 -1.51 12.24
N SER A 85 -1.55 -1.30 11.25
CA SER A 85 -2.34 -2.38 10.66
C SER A 85 -1.46 -3.43 9.97
N VAL A 86 -1.95 -4.67 9.91
CA VAL A 86 -1.28 -5.77 9.21
C VAL A 86 -2.05 -6.10 7.93
N THR A 87 -1.34 -6.14 6.82
CA THR A 87 -1.86 -6.62 5.52
C THR A 87 -1.07 -7.85 5.11
N LYS A 88 -1.77 -8.91 4.71
CA LYS A 88 -1.18 -10.22 4.40
C LYS A 88 -1.39 -10.57 2.93
N PHE A 89 -0.31 -11.03 2.30
CA PHE A 89 -0.34 -11.60 0.97
C PHE A 89 0.18 -13.03 1.01
N VAL A 90 -0.40 -13.89 0.20
CA VAL A 90 0.16 -15.20 -0.14
C VAL A 90 0.85 -15.06 -1.49
N TYR A 91 2.08 -15.57 -1.58
CA TYR A 91 2.85 -15.54 -2.82
C TYR A 91 3.29 -16.94 -3.23
N ASP A 92 3.28 -17.20 -4.55
CA ASP A 92 3.87 -18.38 -5.17
C ASP A 92 4.57 -17.99 -6.48
N GLY A 93 5.90 -17.93 -6.43
CA GLY A 93 6.69 -17.35 -7.51
C GLY A 93 6.26 -15.91 -7.78
N GLU A 94 5.77 -15.63 -8.99
CA GLU A 94 5.29 -14.29 -9.38
C GLU A 94 3.82 -14.03 -9.01
N ARG A 95 3.06 -15.05 -8.59
CA ARG A 95 1.66 -14.87 -8.20
C ARG A 95 1.60 -14.27 -6.81
N LEU A 96 0.79 -13.23 -6.65
CA LEU A 96 0.54 -12.56 -5.38
C LEU A 96 -0.96 -12.43 -5.16
N THR A 97 -1.45 -12.89 -4.01
CA THR A 97 -2.88 -12.87 -3.66
C THR A 97 -3.06 -12.18 -2.31
N LEU A 98 -3.99 -11.23 -2.24
CA LEU A 98 -4.34 -10.57 -0.98
C LEU A 98 -5.14 -11.54 -0.10
N ALA A 99 -4.62 -11.84 1.09
CA ALA A 99 -5.24 -12.75 2.05
C ALA A 99 -5.96 -12.02 3.19
N ALA A 100 -5.42 -10.88 3.63
CA ALA A 100 -6.06 -10.03 4.63
C ALA A 100 -5.61 -8.57 4.43
N PHE A 101 -6.50 -7.63 4.72
CA PHE A 101 -6.25 -6.21 4.58
C PHE A 101 -6.56 -5.47 5.88
N ASN A 102 -5.64 -4.57 6.28
CA ASN A 102 -5.86 -3.58 7.33
C ASN A 102 -6.26 -4.19 8.70
N GLU A 103 -5.68 -5.33 9.07
CA GLU A 103 -6.01 -5.99 10.32
C GLU A 103 -5.44 -5.23 11.53
N THR A 104 -6.31 -4.86 12.47
CA THR A 104 -5.97 -4.12 13.69
C THR A 104 -6.34 -4.88 14.97
N ALA A 105 -6.65 -6.18 14.87
CA ALA A 105 -7.11 -6.99 16.01
C ALA A 105 -6.16 -6.92 17.22
N HIS A 106 -4.85 -6.91 16.99
CA HIS A 106 -3.84 -6.78 18.04
C HIS A 106 -3.92 -5.45 18.83
N LEU A 107 -4.47 -4.39 18.21
CA LEU A 107 -4.75 -3.11 18.86
C LEU A 107 -6.12 -3.14 19.53
N THR A 108 -7.16 -3.57 18.81
CA THR A 108 -8.55 -3.50 19.30
C THR A 108 -8.79 -4.42 20.50
N LEU A 109 -8.03 -5.52 20.62
CA LEU A 109 -8.06 -6.40 21.81
C LEU A 109 -7.65 -5.67 23.10
N LYS A 110 -6.94 -4.54 23.02
CA LYS A 110 -6.61 -3.70 24.19
C LYS A 110 -7.81 -2.87 24.68
N LYS A 111 -8.92 -2.85 23.94
CA LYS A 111 -10.15 -2.10 24.24
C LYS A 111 -9.93 -0.60 24.43
N ASP A 112 -8.88 -0.06 23.83
CA ASP A 112 -8.60 1.36 23.78
C ASP A 112 -8.75 1.86 22.32
N PRO A 113 -9.82 2.60 22.01
CA PRO A 113 -10.05 3.09 20.65
C PRO A 113 -8.98 4.10 20.20
N ALA A 114 -8.24 4.73 21.12
CA ALA A 114 -7.18 5.68 20.78
C ALA A 114 -5.96 5.01 20.12
N LEU A 115 -5.82 3.69 20.21
CA LEU A 115 -4.72 2.94 19.58
C LEU A 115 -4.90 2.79 18.07
N VAL A 116 -6.12 2.82 17.56
CA VAL A 116 -6.39 2.74 16.11
C VAL A 116 -6.41 4.16 15.55
N THR A 117 -5.31 4.54 14.90
CA THR A 117 -5.14 5.89 14.32
C THR A 117 -4.96 5.82 12.81
N TYR A 118 -5.28 6.92 12.14
CA TYR A 118 -5.13 7.11 10.69
C TYR A 118 -4.26 8.34 10.43
N ARG A 119 -3.84 8.55 9.19
CA ARG A 119 -3.03 9.71 8.81
C ARG A 119 -3.61 10.46 7.63
#